data_AF-A0A2M7ERA7-F1
#
_entry.id   AF-A0A2M7ERA7-F1
#
_cell.length_a   1.000
_cell.length_b   1.000
_cell.length_c   1.000
_cell.angle_alpha   90.00
_cell.angle_beta   90.00
_cell.angle_gamma   90.00
#
_symmetry.space_group_name_H-M   'P 1'
#
loop_
_entity.id
_entity.type
_entity.pdbx_description
1 polymer ?
#
loop_
_entity_poly.entity_id
_entity_poly.type
_entity_poly.pdbx_seq_one_letter_code
_entity_poly.pdbx_strand_id
1 'polypeptide(L)'
;MLARYLPILDWGRRYDRQALSNDMIAAVIVTIMLIPQSLAYALLAGLPPEMGLYASIVPIILYAVFGTSRALAVGPVAVVSLMTAAAIGEIAEAGTAGYAIAALTLAGL
;
A
#
# COMPACT_ATOMS: atom_id res chain seq x y z
N MET A 1 -17.72 -18.15 -12.79
CA MET A 1 -16.38 -17.73 -13.28
C MET A 1 -15.95 -16.35 -12.74
N LEU A 2 -16.83 -15.34 -12.67
CA LEU A 2 -16.47 -13.98 -12.20
C LEU A 2 -15.94 -13.91 -10.75
N ALA A 3 -16.48 -14.72 -9.83
CA ALA A 3 -16.04 -14.76 -8.43
C ALA A 3 -14.58 -15.21 -8.22
N ARG A 4 -13.95 -15.82 -9.24
CA ARG A 4 -12.53 -16.19 -9.20
C ARG A 4 -11.60 -15.00 -9.45
N TYR A 5 -12.10 -13.96 -10.13
CA TYR A 5 -11.36 -12.73 -10.45
C TYR A 5 -11.77 -11.55 -9.55
N LEU A 6 -12.96 -11.60 -8.95
CA LEU A 6 -13.47 -10.62 -8.00
C LEU A 6 -13.87 -11.32 -6.68
N PRO A 7 -12.89 -11.67 -5.82
CA PRO A 7 -13.14 -12.32 -4.53
C PRO A 7 -14.09 -11.52 -3.62
N ILE A 8 -14.17 -10.20 -3.83
CA ILE A 8 -15.11 -9.30 -3.15
C ILE A 8 -16.57 -9.75 -3.21
N LEU A 9 -16.98 -10.39 -4.29
CA LEU A 9 -18.34 -10.87 -4.46
C LEU A 9 -18.65 -12.13 -3.63
N ASP A 10 -17.64 -12.92 -3.24
CA ASP A 10 -17.83 -14.09 -2.37
C ASP A 10 -17.72 -13.69 -0.90
N TRP A 11 -16.68 -12.92 -0.55
CA TRP A 11 -16.44 -12.54 0.83
C TRP A 11 -17.48 -11.57 1.37
N GLY A 12 -17.95 -10.63 0.52
CA GLY A 12 -18.99 -9.66 0.87
C GLY A 12 -20.35 -10.32 1.18
N ARG A 13 -20.67 -11.45 0.52
CA ARG A 13 -21.92 -12.20 0.77
C ARG A 13 -21.94 -12.93 2.11
N ARG A 14 -20.77 -13.25 2.65
CA ARG A 14 -20.61 -13.92 3.96
C ARG A 14 -20.21 -12.95 5.08
N TYR A 15 -20.22 -11.65 4.79
CA TYR A 15 -19.83 -10.62 5.74
C TYR A 15 -20.99 -10.33 6.70
N ASP A 16 -20.76 -10.50 8.00
CA ASP A 16 -21.74 -10.28 9.04
C ASP A 16 -21.37 -9.10 9.96
N ARG A 17 -22.27 -8.75 10.88
CA ARG A 17 -22.06 -7.65 11.82
C ARG A 17 -20.92 -7.91 12.81
N GLN A 18 -20.67 -9.17 13.15
CA GLN A 18 -19.58 -9.53 14.08
C GLN A 18 -18.22 -9.31 13.41
N ALA A 19 -18.07 -9.72 12.16
CA ALA A 19 -16.90 -9.44 11.34
C ALA A 19 -16.66 -7.94 11.19
N LEU A 20 -17.71 -7.15 10.93
CA LEU A 20 -17.59 -5.69 10.86
C LEU A 20 -17.03 -5.06 12.15
N SER A 21 -17.51 -5.49 13.32
CA SER A 21 -17.03 -4.99 14.61
C SER A 21 -15.55 -5.33 14.83
N ASN A 22 -15.17 -6.59 14.56
CA ASN A 22 -13.79 -7.05 14.72
C ASN A 22 -12.85 -6.34 13.74
N ASP A 23 -13.26 -6.20 12.47
CA ASP A 23 -12.50 -5.51 11.43
C ASP A 23 -12.35 -4.01 11.73
N MET A 24 -13.35 -3.38 12.35
CA MET A 24 -13.25 -1.96 12.73
C MET A 24 -12.16 -1.72 13.76
N ILE A 25 -12.07 -2.58 14.78
CA ILE A 25 -10.99 -2.52 15.78
C ILE A 25 -9.63 -2.77 15.11
N ALA A 26 -9.55 -3.80 14.27
CA ALA A 26 -8.33 -4.11 13.53
C ALA A 26 -7.90 -2.94 12.61
N ALA A 27 -8.85 -2.32 11.90
CA ALA A 27 -8.62 -1.20 11.01
C ALA A 27 -8.06 0.02 11.75
N VAL A 28 -8.59 0.33 12.95
CA VAL A 28 -8.06 1.41 13.79
C VAL A 28 -6.61 1.13 14.18
N ILE A 29 -6.31 -0.07 14.68
CA ILE A 29 -4.96 -0.46 15.09
C ILE A 29 -3.99 -0.39 13.90
N VAL A 30 -4.36 -1.00 12.78
CA VAL A 30 -3.54 -1.02 11.57
C VAL A 30 -3.31 0.38 11.04
N THR A 31 -4.34 1.25 11.02
CA THR A 31 -4.18 2.63 10.55
C THR A 31 -3.21 3.42 11.43
N ILE A 32 -3.34 3.30 12.76
CA ILE A 32 -2.44 3.98 13.71
C ILE A 32 -0.99 3.52 13.52
N MET A 33 -0.75 2.23 13.26
CA MET A 33 0.60 1.71 13.00
C MET A 33 1.13 2.09 11.61
N LEU A 34 0.25 2.08 10.60
CA LEU A 34 0.63 2.26 9.21
C LEU A 34 1.02 3.71 8.88
N ILE A 35 0.39 4.70 9.51
CA ILE A 35 0.73 6.12 9.30
C ILE A 35 2.22 6.39 9.56
N PRO A 36 2.76 6.21 10.78
CA PRO A 36 4.18 6.48 11.04
C PRO A 36 5.12 5.58 10.23
N GLN A 37 4.74 4.31 10.02
CA GLN A 37 5.54 3.36 9.24
C GLN A 37 5.68 3.79 7.78
N SER A 38 4.57 4.15 7.14
CA SER A 38 4.56 4.55 5.72
C SER A 38 5.31 5.86 5.47
N LEU A 39 5.20 6.83 6.38
CA LEU A 39 5.99 8.06 6.34
C LEU A 39 7.50 7.75 6.42
N ALA A 40 7.91 6.89 7.36
CA ALA A 40 9.31 6.48 7.51
C ALA A 40 9.84 5.76 6.26
N TYR A 41 9.02 4.90 5.64
CA TYR A 41 9.39 4.16 4.45
C TYR A 41 9.50 5.03 3.20
N ALA A 42 8.65 6.05 3.05
CA ALA A 42 8.81 7.04 1.98
C ALA A 42 10.13 7.81 2.11
N LEU A 43 10.52 8.16 3.33
CA LEU A 43 11.82 8.80 3.58
C LEU A 43 13.00 7.88 3.26
N LEU A 44 12.89 6.58 3.55
CA LEU A 44 13.89 5.58 3.12
C LEU A 44 13.97 5.47 1.59
N ALA A 45 12.85 5.68 0.89
CA ALA A 45 12.79 5.71 -0.57
C ALA A 45 13.26 7.04 -1.19
N GLY A 46 13.73 8.01 -0.39
CA GLY A 46 14.14 9.34 -0.87
C GLY A 46 12.98 10.23 -1.33
N LEU A 47 11.74 9.89 -0.98
CA LEU A 47 10.53 10.60 -1.37
C LEU A 47 9.98 11.48 -0.23
N PRO A 48 9.17 12.51 -0.55
CA PRO A 48 8.40 13.24 0.45
C PRO A 48 7.52 12.28 1.28
N PRO A 49 7.37 12.51 2.59
CA PRO A 49 6.71 11.56 3.48
C PRO A 49 5.24 11.31 3.09
N GLU A 50 4.55 12.31 2.53
CA GLU A 50 3.15 12.18 2.08
C GLU A 50 2.99 11.11 0.98
N MET A 51 4.05 10.85 0.20
CA MET A 51 4.06 9.77 -0.80
C MET A 51 3.89 8.38 -0.18
N GLY A 52 4.32 8.20 1.08
CA GLY A 52 4.10 6.95 1.82
C GLY A 52 2.63 6.68 2.08
N LEU A 53 1.84 7.74 2.32
CA LEU A 53 0.39 7.62 2.51
C LEU A 53 -0.29 7.21 1.20
N TYR A 54 0.08 7.85 0.09
CA TYR A 54 -0.45 7.48 -1.24
C TYR A 54 -0.07 6.04 -1.62
N ALA A 55 1.19 5.65 -1.37
CA ALA A 55 1.69 4.30 -1.60
C ALA A 55 1.04 3.24 -0.69
N SER A 56 0.33 3.65 0.37
CA SER A 56 -0.40 2.74 1.26
C SER A 56 -1.89 2.63 0.89
N ILE A 57 -2.53 3.75 0.54
CA ILE A 57 -3.97 3.79 0.29
C ILE A 57 -4.34 3.05 -0.99
N VAL A 58 -3.64 3.32 -2.09
CA VAL A 58 -3.99 2.77 -3.41
C VAL A 58 -3.88 1.24 -3.45
N PRO A 59 -2.79 0.61 -2.97
CA PRO A 59 -2.68 -0.85 -2.97
C PRO A 59 -3.70 -1.53 -2.05
N ILE A 60 -4.05 -0.93 -0.91
CA ILE A 60 -5.07 -1.49 0.00
C ILE A 60 -6.44 -1.51 -0.69
N ILE A 61 -6.82 -0.44 -1.39
CA ILE A 61 -8.10 -0.39 -2.13
C ILE A 61 -8.11 -1.45 -3.24
N LEU A 62 -7.03 -1.54 -4.02
CA LEU A 62 -6.91 -2.55 -5.08
C LEU A 62 -6.97 -3.97 -4.48
N TYR A 63 -6.25 -4.21 -3.39
CA TYR A 63 -6.21 -5.51 -2.74
C TYR A 63 -7.54 -5.88 -2.06
N ALA A 64 -8.34 -4.91 -1.59
CA ALA A 64 -9.69 -5.20 -1.09
C ALA A 64 -10.62 -5.76 -2.19
N VAL A 65 -10.42 -5.32 -3.44
CA VAL A 65 -11.21 -5.76 -4.60
C VAL A 65 -10.71 -7.08 -5.19
N PHE A 66 -9.40 -7.21 -5.35
CA PHE A 66 -8.76 -8.35 -6.06
C PHE A 66 -8.11 -9.38 -5.14
N GLY A 67 -7.89 -9.05 -3.88
CA GLY A 67 -7.16 -9.86 -2.92
C GLY A 67 -7.90 -11.14 -2.55
N THR A 68 -7.14 -12.21 -2.39
CA THR A 68 -7.66 -13.55 -2.07
C THR A 68 -7.61 -13.84 -0.57
N SER A 69 -6.79 -13.12 0.20
CA SER A 69 -6.67 -13.23 1.65
C SER A 69 -7.26 -12.01 2.35
N ARG A 70 -8.15 -12.23 3.32
CA ARG A 70 -8.82 -11.18 4.09
C ARG A 70 -7.94 -10.55 5.17
N ALA A 71 -6.82 -11.18 5.53
CA ALA A 71 -5.93 -10.74 6.61
C ALA A 71 -4.62 -10.10 6.10
N LEU A 72 -4.35 -10.14 4.79
CA LEU A 72 -3.14 -9.57 4.24
C LEU A 72 -3.32 -8.07 4.05
N ALA A 73 -2.51 -7.27 4.75
CA ALA A 73 -2.38 -5.84 4.51
C ALA A 73 -1.24 -5.61 3.50
N VAL A 74 -1.56 -4.96 2.37
CA VAL A 74 -0.58 -4.58 1.35
C VAL A 74 -0.21 -3.11 1.57
N GLY A 75 1.08 -2.80 1.59
CA GLY A 75 1.55 -1.43 1.80
C GLY A 75 3.05 -1.32 1.55
N PRO A 76 3.63 -0.13 1.77
CA PRO A 76 5.06 0.06 1.63
C PRO A 76 5.81 -0.81 2.65
N VAL A 77 6.95 -1.34 2.21
CA VAL A 77 7.84 -2.20 3.01
C VAL A 77 9.23 -1.57 3.00
N ALA A 78 9.95 -1.62 4.13
CA ALA A 78 11.29 -1.05 4.26
C ALA A 78 12.25 -1.51 3.14
N VAL A 79 12.26 -2.82 2.85
CA VAL A 79 13.13 -3.41 1.81
C VAL A 79 12.81 -2.85 0.43
N VAL A 80 11.54 -2.82 0.03
CA VAL A 80 11.11 -2.27 -1.27
C VAL A 80 11.43 -0.79 -1.37
N SER A 81 11.31 -0.06 -0.27
CA SER A 81 11.63 1.39 -0.20
C SER A 81 13.12 1.65 -0.44
N LEU A 82 13.99 0.87 0.22
CA LEU A 82 15.44 0.93 -0.01
C LEU A 82 15.82 0.53 -1.44
N MET A 83 15.17 -0.50 -2.00
CA MET A 83 15.40 -0.91 -3.39
C MET A 83 14.95 0.17 -4.39
N THR A 84 13.83 0.84 -4.10
CA THR A 84 13.32 1.98 -4.89
C THR A 84 14.33 3.12 -4.87
N ALA A 85 14.84 3.50 -3.69
CA ALA A 85 15.89 4.52 -3.58
C ALA A 85 17.16 4.14 -4.35
N ALA A 86 17.61 2.88 -4.24
CA ALA A 86 18.78 2.39 -4.94
C ALA A 86 18.60 2.42 -6.47
N ALA A 87 17.44 2.00 -6.98
CA ALA A 87 17.16 1.98 -8.42
C ALA A 87 17.04 3.40 -9.01
N ILE A 88 16.38 4.32 -8.31
CA ILE A 88 16.11 5.66 -8.83
C ILE A 88 17.28 6.61 -8.61
N GLY A 89 18.04 6.43 -7.51
CA GLY A 89 19.19 7.28 -7.19
C GLY A 89 20.28 7.27 -8.26
N GLU A 90 20.33 6.26 -9.13
CA GLU A 90 21.26 6.21 -10.27
C GLU A 90 20.80 7.03 -11.50
N ILE A 91 19.50 7.32 -11.60
CA ILE A 91 18.89 7.92 -12.79
C ILE A 91 18.29 9.31 -12.56
N ALA A 92 18.00 9.67 -11.31
CA ALA A 92 17.42 10.95 -10.93
C ALA A 92 17.92 11.41 -9.56
N GLU A 93 18.12 12.72 -9.40
CA GLU A 93 18.53 13.33 -8.14
C GLU A 93 17.34 13.50 -7.19
N ALA A 94 17.51 13.11 -5.92
CA ALA A 94 16.47 13.19 -4.90
C ALA A 94 15.97 14.64 -4.70
N GLY A 95 14.67 14.80 -4.46
CA GLY A 95 14.03 16.10 -4.30
C GLY A 95 13.63 16.79 -5.61
N THR A 96 13.99 16.24 -6.77
CA THR A 96 13.51 16.72 -8.07
C THR A 96 12.16 16.12 -8.45
N ALA A 97 11.39 16.80 -9.29
CA ALA A 97 10.17 16.23 -9.87
C ALA A 97 10.46 14.95 -10.68
N GLY A 98 11.64 14.86 -11.30
CA GLY A 98 12.09 13.67 -12.02
C GLY A 98 12.20 12.43 -11.14
N TYR A 99 12.60 12.60 -9.87
CA TYR A 99 12.69 11.50 -8.91
C TYR A 99 11.32 10.90 -8.58
N ALA A 100 10.33 11.75 -8.33
CA ALA A 100 8.96 11.30 -8.06
C ALA A 100 8.33 10.61 -9.28
N ILE A 101 8.58 11.13 -10.49
CA ILE A 101 8.11 10.51 -11.73
C ILE A 101 8.79 9.14 -11.93
N ALA A 102 10.10 9.04 -11.72
CA ALA A 102 10.82 7.78 -11.80
C ALA A 102 10.28 6.74 -10.81
N ALA A 103 9.96 7.17 -9.58
CA ALA A 103 9.33 6.31 -8.58
C ALA A 103 7.94 5.82 -9.01
N LEU A 104 7.11 6.71 -9.56
CA LEU A 104 5.81 6.34 -10.08
C LEU A 104 5.91 5.39 -11.28
N THR A 105 6.88 5.59 -12.17
CA THR A 105 7.10 4.67 -13.30
C THR A 105 7.60 3.31 -12.84
N LEU A 106 8.48 3.25 -11.83
CA LEU A 106 8.96 2.00 -11.27
C LEU A 106 7.85 1.24 -10.52
N ALA A 107 6.93 1.95 -9.87
CA ALA A 107 5.80 1.35 -9.18
C ALA A 107 4.70 0.86 -10.14
N GLY A 108 4.58 1.47 -11.33
CA GLY A 108 3.59 1.12 -12.35
C GLY A 108 4.07 0.12 -13.41
N LEU A 109 5.38 -0.14 -13.50
CA LEU A 109 6.00 -1.19 -14.30
C LEU A 109 6.12 -2.49 -13.49
#